data_AF-A0A2Z3GZA7-F1
#
_entry.id   AF-A0A2Z3GZA7-F1
#
_cell.length_a   1.000
_cell.length_b   1.000
_cell.length_c   1.000
_cell.angle_alpha   90.00
_cell.angle_beta   90.00
_cell.angle_gamma   90.00
#
_symmetry.space_group_name_H-M   'P 1'
#
loop_
_entity.id
_entity.type
_entity.pdbx_description
1 polymer ?
#
loop_
_entity_poly.entity_id
_entity_poly.type
_entity_poly.pdbx_seq_one_letter_code
_entity_poly.pdbx_strand_id
1 'polypeptide(L)'
;MVFFTRDLYTGTQDNSGRSRRAGREWDRRYEAYSRYLDVIGPYLPRPVRQLAADGPHDAVVRAASFGTGELTLRLDTSGALGSFRGRRPLRLTFRGVPGRVRTRHLLGQWWLYQEAHLRSNGRFSIHVLFDEDELEIEADEVLIAREWSSGTGKN
;
A
#
# COMPACT_ATOMS: atom_id res chain seq x y z
N MET A 1 2.28 3.42 10.61
CA MET A 1 3.52 3.52 9.81
C MET A 1 4.75 3.66 10.72
N VAL A 2 5.94 3.19 10.31
CA VAL A 2 7.19 3.35 11.10
C VAL A 2 8.10 4.42 10.49
N PHE A 3 8.33 4.36 9.17
CA PHE A 3 9.23 5.26 8.45
C PHE A 3 8.47 6.50 7.92
N PHE A 4 7.47 6.31 7.08
CA PHE A 4 6.64 7.32 6.43
C PHE A 4 5.36 7.59 7.22
N THR A 5 5.49 8.24 8.38
CA THR A 5 4.35 8.52 9.26
C THR A 5 3.45 9.64 8.73
N ARG A 6 2.15 9.64 9.09
CA ARG A 6 1.22 10.75 8.84
C ARG A 6 1.82 12.10 9.20
N ASP A 7 2.33 12.26 10.42
CA ASP A 7 2.94 13.51 10.89
C ASP A 7 4.09 14.00 10.01
N LEU A 8 4.88 13.06 9.50
CA LEU A 8 5.99 13.39 8.61
C LEU A 8 5.48 13.82 7.24
N TYR A 9 4.52 13.08 6.67
CA TYR A 9 3.87 13.42 5.42
C TYR A 9 3.15 14.77 5.47
N THR A 10 2.35 15.04 6.50
CA THR A 10 1.69 16.33 6.70
C THR A 10 2.73 17.44 6.87
N GLY A 11 3.85 17.13 7.54
CA GLY A 11 4.96 18.05 7.70
C GLY A 11 5.69 18.39 6.40
N THR A 12 5.66 17.55 5.36
CA THR A 12 6.32 17.84 4.07
C THR A 12 5.48 18.72 3.16
N GLN A 13 4.18 18.87 3.43
CA GLN A 13 3.29 19.72 2.64
C GLN A 13 3.71 21.20 2.71
N ASP A 14 3.57 21.94 1.61
CA ASP A 14 4.09 23.30 1.47
C ASP A 14 3.53 24.28 2.51
N ASN A 15 2.28 24.10 2.92
CA ASN A 15 1.58 24.94 3.90
C ASN A 15 1.81 24.52 5.36
N SER A 16 2.67 23.54 5.63
CA SER A 16 2.87 22.99 6.99
C SER A 16 3.69 23.89 7.92
N GLY A 17 4.40 24.89 7.40
CA GLY A 17 5.36 25.70 8.15
C GLY A 17 6.64 24.94 8.57
N ARG A 18 6.77 23.65 8.23
CA ARG A 18 7.91 22.79 8.58
C ARG A 18 8.45 21.97 7.40
N SER A 19 8.00 22.25 6.17
CA SER A 19 8.33 21.49 4.94
C SER A 19 9.82 21.21 4.78
N ARG A 20 10.70 22.20 4.98
CA ARG A 20 12.16 21.98 4.87
C ARG A 20 12.71 21.00 5.90
N ARG A 21 12.26 21.07 7.15
CA ARG A 21 12.72 20.16 8.22
C ARG A 21 12.14 18.77 8.00
N ALA A 22 10.86 18.69 7.66
CA ALA A 22 10.19 17.44 7.36
C ALA A 22 10.77 16.76 6.12
N GLY A 23 11.12 17.51 5.06
CA GLY A 23 11.77 16.97 3.86
C GLY A 23 13.11 16.32 4.16
N ARG A 24 13.97 16.97 4.96
CA ARG A 24 15.23 16.33 5.39
C ARG A 24 15.04 15.07 6.22
N GLU A 25 14.03 15.07 7.09
CA GLU A 25 13.69 13.88 7.87
C GLU A 25 13.08 12.79 6.99
N TRP A 26 12.31 13.17 5.97
CA TRP A 26 11.78 12.27 4.95
C TRP A 26 12.91 11.55 4.23
N ASP A 27 13.89 12.29 3.70
CA ASP A 27 15.06 11.71 3.00
C ASP A 27 15.82 10.72 3.91
N ARG A 28 16.08 11.12 5.16
CA ARG A 28 16.72 10.23 6.14
C ARG A 28 15.93 8.94 6.36
N ARG A 29 14.61 9.04 6.51
CA ARG A 29 13.77 7.87 6.77
C ARG A 29 13.59 6.99 5.54
N TYR A 30 13.56 7.59 4.35
CA TYR A 30 13.60 6.87 3.10
C TYR A 30 14.88 6.04 2.98
N GLU A 31 16.05 6.64 3.25
CA GLU A 31 17.32 5.90 3.27
C GLU A 31 17.32 4.77 4.31
N ALA A 32 16.81 5.04 5.51
CA ALA A 32 16.72 4.04 6.57
C ALA A 32 15.80 2.88 6.17
N TYR A 33 14.65 3.18 5.57
CA TYR A 33 13.72 2.16 5.07
C TYR A 33 14.33 1.37 3.91
N SER A 34 15.05 2.01 2.99
CA SER A 34 15.74 1.32 1.90
C SER A 34 16.76 0.31 2.45
N ARG A 35 17.62 0.73 3.39
CA ARG A 35 18.60 -0.19 4.03
C ARG A 35 17.90 -1.31 4.78
N TYR A 36 16.78 -1.02 5.43
CA TYR A 36 15.96 -2.04 6.09
C TYR A 36 15.37 -3.04 5.08
N LEU A 37 14.84 -2.57 3.95
CA LEU A 37 14.34 -3.42 2.86
C LEU A 37 15.44 -4.27 2.24
N ASP A 38 16.67 -3.77 2.11
CA ASP A 38 17.80 -4.57 1.62
C ASP A 38 18.06 -5.79 2.52
N VAL A 39 17.88 -5.63 3.83
CA VAL A 39 18.05 -6.71 4.82
C VAL A 39 16.88 -7.70 4.79
N ILE A 40 15.64 -7.21 4.76
CA ILE A 40 14.46 -8.09 4.88
C ILE A 40 13.96 -8.62 3.53
N GLY A 41 14.28 -7.96 2.42
CA GLY A 41 13.80 -8.23 1.08
C GLY A 41 14.01 -9.67 0.61
N PRO A 42 15.18 -10.29 0.83
CA PRO A 42 15.40 -11.70 0.48
C PRO A 42 14.37 -12.66 1.10
N TYR A 43 13.83 -12.32 2.27
CA TYR A 43 12.86 -13.14 3.02
C TYR A 43 11.41 -12.78 2.73
N LEU A 44 11.15 -11.65 2.05
CA LEU A 44 9.79 -11.26 1.66
C LEU A 44 9.32 -12.05 0.43
N PRO A 45 8.04 -12.47 0.38
CA PRO A 45 7.45 -13.01 -0.82
C PRO A 45 7.58 -12.04 -2.01
N ARG A 46 7.78 -12.57 -3.22
CA ARG A 46 7.96 -11.75 -4.43
C ARG A 46 6.85 -10.69 -4.62
N PRO A 47 5.55 -10.98 -4.43
CA PRO A 47 4.50 -9.96 -4.53
C PRO A 47 4.65 -8.83 -3.51
N VAL A 48 5.10 -9.14 -2.29
CA VAL A 48 5.34 -8.14 -1.23
C VAL A 48 6.52 -7.26 -1.59
N ARG A 49 7.62 -7.83 -2.11
CA ARG A 49 8.74 -7.04 -2.63
C ARG A 49 8.31 -6.06 -3.72
N GLN A 50 7.45 -6.51 -4.65
CA GLN A 50 6.94 -5.65 -5.71
C GLN A 50 6.13 -4.48 -5.14
N LEU A 51 5.26 -4.73 -4.17
CA LEU A 51 4.50 -3.66 -3.49
C LEU A 51 5.41 -2.71 -2.71
N ALA A 52 6.43 -3.23 -2.04
CA ALA A 52 7.37 -2.42 -1.26
C ALA A 52 8.22 -1.49 -2.14
N ALA A 53 8.67 -1.98 -3.30
CA ALA A 53 9.52 -1.23 -4.22
C ALA A 53 8.76 -0.14 -4.98
N ASP A 54 7.59 -0.50 -5.55
CA ASP A 54 6.92 0.38 -6.51
C ASP A 54 5.68 1.06 -5.96
N GLY A 55 4.88 0.38 -5.13
CA GLY A 55 3.60 0.89 -4.60
C GLY A 55 2.56 1.32 -5.64
N PRO A 56 1.25 1.14 -5.41
CA PRO A 56 0.25 1.79 -6.24
C PRO A 56 0.05 3.27 -5.81
N HIS A 57 1.14 4.04 -5.71
CA HIS A 57 1.09 5.45 -5.28
C HIS A 57 0.10 6.25 -6.15
N ASP A 58 -0.76 7.04 -5.51
CA ASP A 58 -1.88 7.80 -6.09
C ASP A 58 -3.01 6.95 -6.70
N ALA A 59 -3.00 5.63 -6.48
CA ALA A 59 -4.15 4.81 -6.83
C ALA A 59 -5.31 5.04 -5.84
N VAL A 60 -6.54 5.03 -6.36
CA VAL A 60 -7.75 5.30 -5.57
C VAL A 60 -8.45 3.99 -5.24
N VAL A 61 -8.78 3.76 -3.98
CA VAL A 61 -9.58 2.59 -3.58
C VAL A 61 -11.00 2.72 -4.12
N ARG A 62 -11.40 1.85 -5.05
CA ARG A 62 -12.74 1.79 -5.65
C ARG A 62 -13.65 0.77 -4.97
N ALA A 63 -13.08 -0.26 -4.38
CA ALA A 63 -13.82 -1.23 -3.57
C ALA A 63 -12.90 -1.86 -2.55
N ALA A 64 -13.43 -2.15 -1.37
CA ALA A 64 -12.71 -2.86 -0.31
C ALA A 64 -13.66 -3.81 0.41
N SER A 65 -13.30 -5.09 0.47
CA SER A 65 -14.10 -6.13 1.12
C SER A 65 -13.23 -6.98 2.02
N PHE A 66 -13.79 -7.39 3.15
CA PHE A 66 -13.15 -8.33 4.07
C PHE A 66 -14.11 -9.46 4.42
N GLY A 67 -13.65 -10.71 4.30
CA GLY A 67 -14.42 -11.90 4.64
C GLY A 67 -13.55 -13.14 4.76
N THR A 68 -13.83 -14.00 5.74
CA THR A 68 -13.15 -15.29 5.93
C THR A 68 -11.61 -15.19 5.92
N GLY A 69 -11.04 -14.15 6.55
CA GLY A 69 -9.59 -13.94 6.59
C GLY A 69 -8.97 -13.45 5.28
N GLU A 70 -9.79 -13.00 4.33
CA GLU A 70 -9.34 -12.41 3.07
C GLU A 70 -9.73 -10.92 2.99
N LEU A 71 -8.74 -10.05 2.76
CA LEU A 71 -8.93 -8.64 2.45
C LEU A 71 -8.68 -8.42 0.96
N THR A 72 -9.68 -7.94 0.23
CA THR A 72 -9.53 -7.55 -1.17
C THR A 72 -9.71 -6.04 -1.33
N LEU A 73 -8.73 -5.41 -1.99
CA LEU A 73 -8.77 -4.01 -2.42
C LEU A 73 -8.79 -3.96 -3.95
N ARG A 74 -9.75 -3.23 -4.53
CA ARG A 74 -9.74 -2.85 -5.95
C ARG A 74 -9.36 -1.40 -6.06
N LEU A 75 -8.28 -1.14 -6.79
CA LEU A 75 -7.68 0.18 -6.94
C LEU A 75 -7.82 0.64 -8.40
N ASP A 76 -8.24 1.88 -8.58
CA ASP A 76 -8.12 2.60 -9.83
C ASP A 76 -6.71 3.18 -9.92
N THR A 77 -5.93 2.68 -10.88
CA THR A 77 -4.53 3.06 -11.07
C THR A 77 -4.32 3.96 -12.28
N SER A 78 -5.39 4.59 -12.80
CA SER A 78 -5.28 5.46 -13.98
C SER A 78 -4.43 6.70 -13.70
N GLY A 79 -4.52 7.24 -12.48
CA GLY A 79 -3.69 8.33 -11.96
C GLY A 79 -2.43 7.87 -11.20
N ALA A 80 -2.23 6.56 -11.01
CA ALA A 80 -1.12 6.06 -10.22
C ALA A 80 0.25 6.30 -10.86
N LEU A 81 1.29 6.27 -10.03
CA LEU A 81 2.69 6.37 -10.45
C LEU A 81 3.33 4.99 -10.61
N GLY A 82 4.54 4.96 -11.18
CA GLY A 82 5.38 3.76 -11.25
C GLY A 82 4.80 2.59 -12.06
N SER A 83 5.25 1.37 -11.74
CA SER A 83 4.88 0.13 -12.47
C SER A 83 3.41 -0.26 -12.32
N PHE A 84 2.73 0.29 -11.31
CA PHE A 84 1.32 0.07 -11.06
C PHE A 84 0.40 0.99 -11.86
N ARG A 85 0.93 1.99 -12.57
CA ARG A 85 0.12 2.82 -13.49
C ARG A 85 -0.53 1.98 -14.58
N GLY A 86 -1.82 2.21 -14.84
CA GLY A 86 -2.51 1.53 -15.93
C GLY A 86 -4.00 1.80 -16.00
N ARG A 87 -4.58 1.57 -17.18
CA ARG A 87 -6.03 1.74 -17.44
C ARG A 87 -6.91 0.65 -16.83
N ARG A 88 -6.31 -0.44 -16.34
CA ARG A 88 -7.03 -1.57 -15.77
C ARG A 88 -6.96 -1.53 -14.26
N PRO A 89 -8.09 -1.74 -13.56
CA PRO A 89 -8.10 -1.83 -12.11
C PRO A 89 -7.09 -2.86 -11.61
N LEU A 90 -6.39 -2.48 -10.54
CA LEU A 90 -5.52 -3.36 -9.81
C LEU A 90 -6.31 -4.00 -8.67
N ARG A 91 -6.29 -5.33 -8.60
CA ARG A 91 -6.82 -6.07 -7.45
C ARG A 91 -5.65 -6.55 -6.60
N LEU A 92 -5.67 -6.17 -5.33
CA LEU A 92 -4.82 -6.73 -4.29
C LEU A 92 -5.68 -7.62 -3.41
N THR A 93 -5.28 -8.87 -3.22
CA THR A 93 -5.99 -9.82 -2.37
C THR A 93 -5.01 -10.38 -1.34
N PHE A 94 -5.20 -10.02 -0.09
CA PHE A 94 -4.43 -10.48 1.06
C PHE A 94 -5.16 -11.63 1.73
N ARG A 95 -4.48 -12.74 1.97
CA ARG A 95 -5.06 -13.95 2.57
C ARG A 95 -4.41 -14.29 3.89
N GLY A 96 -5.14 -15.01 4.74
CA GLY A 96 -4.70 -15.32 6.09
C GLY A 96 -4.61 -14.07 6.96
N VAL A 97 -5.44 -13.07 6.69
CA VAL A 97 -5.47 -11.81 7.45
C VAL A 97 -6.09 -12.08 8.82
N PRO A 98 -5.41 -11.75 9.93
CA PRO A 98 -5.91 -12.03 11.26
C PRO A 98 -6.91 -10.95 11.68
N GLY A 99 -7.94 -11.35 12.44
CA GLY A 99 -8.92 -10.42 12.98
C GLY A 99 -9.83 -9.82 11.91
N ARG A 100 -10.47 -8.68 12.23
CA ARG A 100 -11.43 -8.01 11.35
C ARG A 100 -10.86 -6.69 10.84
N VAL A 101 -10.87 -6.49 9.52
CA VAL A 101 -10.49 -5.22 8.90
C VAL A 101 -11.73 -4.38 8.62
N ARG A 102 -11.70 -3.10 9.01
CA ARG A 102 -12.77 -2.13 8.70
C ARG A 102 -12.52 -1.52 7.33
N THR A 103 -13.20 -2.03 6.30
CA THR A 103 -12.95 -1.59 4.91
C THR A 103 -13.74 -0.37 4.46
N ARG A 104 -14.81 0.01 5.20
CA ARG A 104 -15.74 1.08 4.77
C ARG A 104 -15.05 2.44 4.63
N HIS A 105 -14.09 2.74 5.51
CA HIS A 105 -13.41 4.03 5.51
C HIS A 105 -12.43 4.16 4.35
N LEU A 106 -11.95 3.04 3.79
CA LEU A 106 -10.94 3.04 2.72
C LEU A 106 -11.49 3.53 1.39
N LEU A 107 -12.81 3.49 1.17
CA LEU A 107 -13.40 3.81 -0.14
C LEU A 107 -13.14 5.27 -0.52
N GLY A 108 -12.57 5.48 -1.70
CA GLY A 108 -12.24 6.81 -2.22
C GLY A 108 -10.88 7.34 -1.81
N GLN A 109 -10.22 6.72 -0.83
CA GLN A 109 -8.92 7.15 -0.36
C GLN A 109 -7.80 6.84 -1.37
N TRP A 110 -6.78 7.69 -1.36
CA TRP A 110 -5.59 7.58 -2.19
C TRP A 110 -4.51 6.82 -1.44
N TRP A 111 -3.86 5.88 -2.11
CA TRP A 111 -2.71 5.18 -1.58
C TRP A 111 -1.48 6.10 -1.66
N LEU A 112 -1.03 6.65 -0.54
CA LEU A 112 0.09 7.59 -0.52
C LEU A 112 1.43 6.86 -0.39
N TYR A 113 1.58 5.98 0.61
CA TYR A 113 2.85 5.29 0.88
C TYR A 113 2.62 3.92 1.50
N GLN A 114 3.66 3.07 1.47
CA GLN A 114 3.64 1.75 2.06
C GLN A 114 4.99 1.34 2.62
N GLU A 115 4.95 0.52 3.66
CA GLU A 115 6.12 -0.13 4.26
C GLU A 115 5.86 -1.63 4.41
N ALA A 116 6.76 -2.47 3.93
CA ALA A 116 6.70 -3.91 4.17
C ALA A 116 7.56 -4.31 5.36
N HIS A 117 7.07 -5.23 6.19
CA HIS A 117 7.80 -5.78 7.33
C HIS A 117 7.68 -7.29 7.40
N LEU A 118 8.72 -7.94 7.93
CA LEU A 118 8.64 -9.34 8.33
C LEU A 118 7.90 -9.45 9.66
N ARG A 119 7.09 -10.50 9.78
CA ARG A 119 6.46 -10.91 11.04
C ARG A 119 6.95 -12.30 11.44
N SER A 120 6.63 -12.69 12.68
CA SER A 120 6.89 -14.05 13.15
C SER A 120 6.15 -15.08 12.28
N ASN A 121 6.65 -16.32 12.28
CA ASN A 121 6.01 -17.47 11.63
C ASN A 121 5.88 -17.36 10.11
N GLY A 122 6.79 -16.64 9.45
CA GLY A 122 6.85 -16.54 7.98
C GLY A 122 5.80 -15.61 7.35
N ARG A 123 5.09 -14.83 8.18
CA ARG A 123 4.09 -13.85 7.73
C ARG A 123 4.76 -12.51 7.40
N PHE A 124 4.02 -11.63 6.75
CA PHE A 124 4.44 -10.25 6.51
C PHE A 124 3.35 -9.28 6.98
N SER A 125 3.74 -8.03 7.19
CA SER A 125 2.80 -6.92 7.24
C SER A 125 3.12 -5.88 6.18
N ILE A 126 2.09 -5.29 5.58
CA ILE A 126 2.20 -4.06 4.80
C ILE A 126 1.46 -2.98 5.56
N HIS A 127 2.18 -1.92 5.93
CA HIS A 127 1.62 -0.73 6.53
C HIS A 127 1.37 0.25 5.40
N VAL A 128 0.15 0.74 5.28
CA VAL A 128 -0.28 1.63 4.20
C VAL A 128 -0.70 2.95 4.80
N LEU A 129 -0.13 4.03 4.29
CA LEU A 129 -0.58 5.38 4.52
C LEU A 129 -1.51 5.76 3.37
N PHE A 130 -2.80 5.89 3.66
CA PHE A 130 -3.76 6.52 2.77
C PHE A 130 -3.82 8.03 3.03
N ASP A 131 -4.48 8.81 2.17
CA ASP A 131 -4.63 10.26 2.33
C ASP A 131 -5.39 10.67 3.60
N GLU A 132 -6.36 9.88 4.06
CA GLU A 132 -7.13 10.16 5.27
C GLU A 132 -6.91 9.15 6.42
N ASP A 133 -6.41 7.95 6.14
CA ASP A 133 -6.30 6.86 7.13
C ASP A 133 -4.98 6.07 7.05
N GLU A 134 -4.67 5.28 8.08
CA GLU A 134 -3.56 4.34 8.09
C GLU A 134 -4.09 2.91 8.31
N LEU A 135 -3.57 1.96 7.53
CA LEU A 135 -3.95 0.56 7.67
C LEU A 135 -2.71 -0.33 7.75
N GLU A 136 -2.65 -1.14 8.79
CA GLU A 136 -1.72 -2.26 8.88
C GLU A 136 -2.41 -3.54 8.39
N ILE A 137 -1.81 -4.20 7.39
CA ILE A 137 -2.30 -5.45 6.81
C ILE A 137 -1.28 -6.54 7.10
N GLU A 138 -1.52 -7.34 8.14
CA GLU A 138 -0.79 -8.60 8.35
C GLU A 138 -1.45 -9.72 7.55
N ALA A 139 -0.66 -10.51 6.82
CA ALA A 139 -1.15 -11.56 5.94
C ALA A 139 -0.11 -12.67 5.71
N ASP A 140 -0.59 -13.82 5.25
CA ASP A 140 0.24 -14.96 4.84
C ASP A 140 0.66 -14.83 3.37
N GLU A 141 -0.25 -14.31 2.54
CA GLU A 141 -0.08 -14.18 1.10
C GLU A 141 -0.69 -12.86 0.61
N VAL A 142 -0.11 -12.28 -0.45
CA VAL A 142 -0.76 -11.26 -1.27
C VAL A 142 -0.70 -11.64 -2.74
N LEU A 143 -1.86 -11.56 -3.39
CA LEU A 143 -2.03 -11.70 -4.83
C LEU A 143 -2.20 -10.33 -5.47
N ILE A 144 -1.54 -10.15 -6.61
CA ILE A 144 -1.58 -8.93 -7.40
C ILE A 144 -2.12 -9.30 -8.78
N ALA A 145 -3.29 -8.78 -9.14
CA ALA A 145 -3.93 -9.08 -10.42
C ALA A 145 -4.44 -7.80 -11.09
N ARG A 146 -4.39 -7.78 -12.43
CA ARG A 146 -5.11 -6.77 -13.23
C ARG A 146 -6.46 -7.35 -13.63
N GLU A 147 -7.53 -6.60 -13.38
CA GLU A 147 -8.85 -7.01 -13.84
C GLU A 147 -8.98 -6.73 -15.34
N TRP A 148 -9.40 -7.75 -16.09
CA TRP A 148 -9.80 -7.57 -17.48
C TRP A 148 -11.25 -7.09 -17.45
N SER A 149 -11.53 -5.98 -18.11
CA SER A 149 -12.90 -5.68 -18.52
C SER A 149 -13.30 -6.76 -19.52
N SER A 150 -14.12 -7.72 -19.09
CA SER A 150 -14.92 -8.50 -20.01
C SER A 150 -15.78 -7.49 -20.76
N GLY A 151 -15.43 -7.21 -22.01
CA GLY A 151 -16.26 -6.41 -22.90
C GLY A 151 -17.65 -7.01 -22.85
N THR A 152 -18.64 -6.20 -22.48
CA THR A 152 -20.04 -6.52 -22.71
C THR A 152 -20.21 -6.67 -24.22
N GLY A 153 -20.02 -7.89 -24.72
CA GLY A 153 -20.60 -8.32 -25.98
C GLY A 153 -22.09 -8.21 -25.79
N LYS A 154 -22.66 -7.12 -26.30
CA LYS A 154 -24.09 -7.05 -26.56
C LYS A 154 -24.36 -8.03 -27.68
N ASN A 155 -25.11 -9.09 -27.38
CA ASN A 155 -25.90 -9.79 -28.39
C ASN A 155 -26.94 -8.83 -28.98
#